data_AF-A0A7Z9PU38-F1
#
_entry.id   AF-A0A7Z9PU38-F1
#
_cell.length_a   1.000
_cell.length_b   1.000
_cell.length_c   1.000
_cell.angle_alpha   90.00
_cell.angle_beta   90.00
_cell.angle_gamma   90.00
#
_symmetry.space_group_name_H-M   'P 1'
#
loop_
_entity.id
_entity.type
_entity.pdbx_description
1 polymer ?
#
loop_
_entity_poly.entity_id
_entity_poly.type
_entity_poly.pdbx_seq_one_letter_code
_entity_poly.pdbx_strand_id
1 'polypeptide(L)'
;MRIPSQEHPGWMKAIRGDLTGRFEYLATKIMVGRLNVLYRLNPSEDTARRCISEIREFFVNCPDLPKVRHDLVVIEGVSSAD
;
A
#
# COMPACT_ATOMS: atom_id res chain seq x y z
N MET A 1 16.30 1.92 0.44
CA MET A 1 14.85 2.08 0.29
C MET A 1 14.29 2.26 1.69
N ARG A 2 13.62 3.38 1.98
CA ARG A 2 12.92 3.56 3.24
C ARG A 2 11.51 2.98 3.04
N ILE A 3 11.01 2.22 4.00
CA ILE A 3 9.63 1.71 4.00
C ILE A 3 8.89 2.52 5.05
N PRO A 4 7.76 3.18 4.73
CA PRO A 4 7.00 3.95 5.69
C PRO A 4 6.62 3.15 6.95
N SER A 5 6.43 3.85 8.07
CA SER A 5 5.80 3.26 9.26
C SER A 5 4.36 2.84 8.93
N GLN A 6 3.81 1.89 9.68
CA GLN A 6 2.42 1.42 9.45
C GLN A 6 1.38 2.55 9.60
N GLU A 7 1.71 3.61 10.35
CA GLU A 7 0.83 4.76 10.59
C GLU A 7 0.83 5.76 9.41
N HIS A 8 1.67 5.55 8.39
CA HIS A 8 1.74 6.47 7.25
C HIS A 8 0.40 6.52 6.48
N PRO A 9 -0.17 7.70 6.22
CA PRO A 9 -1.49 7.84 5.57
C PRO A 9 -1.53 7.23 4.16
N GLY A 10 -0.38 7.17 3.49
CA GLY A 10 -0.25 6.54 2.17
C GLY A 10 -0.71 5.08 2.12
N TRP A 11 -0.59 4.32 3.22
CA TRP A 11 -1.09 2.93 3.23
C TRP A 11 -2.60 2.87 3.13
N MET A 12 -3.30 3.75 3.85
CA MET A 12 -4.76 3.80 3.78
C MET A 12 -5.25 4.29 2.42
N LYS A 13 -4.58 5.26 1.80
CA LYS A 13 -4.89 5.67 0.41
C LYS A 13 -4.64 4.53 -0.58
N ALA A 14 -3.58 3.73 -0.39
CA ALA A 14 -3.36 2.53 -1.19
C ALA A 14 -4.51 1.52 -1.02
N ILE A 15 -4.85 1.15 0.23
CA ILE A 15 -5.90 0.16 0.54
C ILE A 15 -7.27 0.62 0.05
N ARG A 16 -7.59 1.92 0.13
CA ARG A 16 -8.84 2.49 -0.41
C ARG A 16 -8.89 2.49 -1.94
N GLY A 17 -7.76 2.27 -2.59
CA GLY A 17 -7.62 2.17 -4.04
C GLY A 17 -7.20 3.46 -4.72
N ASP A 18 -7.05 4.56 -3.97
CA ASP A 18 -6.77 5.92 -4.48
C ASP A 18 -5.45 6.01 -5.25
N LEU A 19 -4.50 5.11 -4.95
CA LEU A 19 -3.17 5.06 -5.56
C LEU A 19 -3.02 3.99 -6.66
N THR A 20 -4.04 3.15 -6.89
CA THR A 20 -3.92 1.95 -7.75
C THR A 20 -3.43 2.26 -9.16
N GLY A 21 -3.91 3.37 -9.75
CA GLY A 21 -3.51 3.81 -11.09
C GLY A 21 -2.08 4.36 -11.19
N ARG A 22 -1.44 4.66 -10.05
CA ARG A 22 -0.09 5.24 -9.98
C ARG A 22 1.01 4.18 -9.79
N PHE A 23 0.62 2.96 -9.43
CA PHE A 23 1.58 1.87 -9.33
C PHE A 23 2.03 1.40 -10.71
N GLU A 24 3.29 0.98 -10.81
CA GLU A 24 3.91 0.42 -12.02
C GLU A 24 4.05 -1.08 -11.93
N TYR A 25 4.27 -1.63 -10.73
CA TYR A 25 4.50 -3.05 -10.56
C TYR A 25 3.18 -3.83 -10.50
N LEU A 26 3.05 -4.86 -11.34
CA LEU A 26 1.83 -5.65 -11.45
C LEU A 26 1.47 -6.34 -10.13
N ALA A 27 2.46 -6.88 -9.41
CA ALA A 27 2.19 -7.55 -8.14
C ALA A 27 1.70 -6.57 -7.08
N THR A 28 2.19 -5.32 -7.06
CA THR A 28 1.63 -4.26 -6.20
C THR A 28 0.16 -4.02 -6.52
N LYS A 29 -0.21 -3.90 -7.80
CA LYS A 29 -1.61 -3.69 -8.22
C LYS A 29 -2.52 -4.84 -7.79
N ILE A 30 -2.07 -6.08 -7.99
CA ILE A 30 -2.82 -7.28 -7.58
C ILE A 30 -3.00 -7.30 -6.06
N MET A 31 -1.91 -7.04 -5.32
CA MET A 31 -1.92 -7.00 -3.87
C MET A 31 -2.90 -5.96 -3.34
N VAL A 32 -2.77 -4.71 -3.81
CA VAL A 32 -3.65 -3.61 -3.42
C VAL A 32 -5.10 -3.89 -3.81
N GLY A 33 -5.36 -4.42 -5.00
CA GLY A 33 -6.70 -4.79 -5.43
C GLY A 33 -7.35 -5.81 -4.49
N ARG A 34 -6.63 -6.86 -4.09
CA ARG A 34 -7.11 -7.84 -3.11
C ARG A 34 -7.40 -7.20 -1.75
N LEU A 35 -6.48 -6.38 -1.25
CA LEU A 35 -6.65 -5.70 0.05
C LEU A 35 -7.78 -4.68 0.03
N ASN A 36 -7.99 -3.99 -1.09
CA ASN A 36 -9.13 -3.10 -1.29
C ASN A 36 -10.45 -3.85 -1.17
N VAL A 37 -10.59 -4.98 -1.85
CA VAL A 37 -11.79 -5.82 -1.74
C VAL A 37 -11.97 -6.28 -0.28
N LEU A 38 -10.91 -6.76 0.37
CA LEU A 38 -10.97 -7.23 1.75
C LEU A 38 -11.42 -6.13 2.72
N TYR A 39 -10.87 -4.91 2.58
CA TYR A 39 -11.28 -3.76 3.39
C TYR A 39 -12.71 -3.31 3.08
N ARG A 40 -13.13 -3.31 1.80
CA ARG A 40 -14.50 -2.93 1.40
C ARG A 40 -15.55 -3.89 1.93
N LEU A 41 -15.23 -5.19 2.04
CA LEU A 41 -16.15 -6.19 2.59
C LEU A 41 -16.32 -6.05 4.11
N ASN A 42 -15.29 -5.60 4.82
CA ASN A 42 -15.34 -5.40 6.27
C ASN A 42 -14.49 -4.19 6.70
N PRO A 43 -15.01 -2.95 6.59
CA PRO A 43 -14.26 -1.75 6.93
C PRO A 43 -14.19 -1.57 8.45
N SER A 44 -13.17 -2.17 9.05
CA SER A 44 -12.84 -2.03 10.49
C SER A 44 -11.39 -1.61 10.68
N GLU A 45 -11.05 -1.07 11.84
CA GLU A 45 -9.66 -0.73 12.18
C GLU A 45 -8.75 -1.97 12.23
N ASP A 46 -9.29 -3.12 12.63
CA ASP A 46 -8.54 -4.37 12.64
C ASP A 46 -8.25 -4.84 11.21
N THR A 47 -9.25 -4.77 10.33
CA THR A 47 -9.08 -5.04 8.89
C THR A 47 -8.03 -4.13 8.27
N ALA A 48 -8.10 -2.82 8.55
CA ALA A 48 -7.14 -1.84 8.06
C ALA A 48 -5.72 -2.18 8.51
N ARG A 49 -5.50 -2.42 9.81
CA ARG A 49 -4.19 -2.81 10.36
C ARG A 49 -3.63 -4.06 9.69
N ARG A 50 -4.46 -5.09 9.48
CA ARG A 50 -4.05 -6.32 8.77
C ARG A 50 -3.63 -6.01 7.33
N CYS A 51 -4.45 -5.26 6.59
CA CYS A 51 -4.12 -4.87 5.21
C CYS A 51 -2.81 -4.07 5.13
N ILE A 52 -2.61 -3.11 6.04
CA ILE A 52 -1.38 -2.29 6.11
C ILE A 52 -0.17 -3.18 6.41
N SER A 53 -0.30 -4.10 7.37
CA SER A 53 0.78 -5.03 7.70
C SER A 53 1.18 -5.87 6.49
N GLU A 54 0.19 -6.41 5.77
CA GLU A 54 0.40 -7.33 4.66
C GLU A 54 1.06 -6.65 3.45
N ILE A 55 0.59 -5.46 3.06
CA ILE A 55 1.22 -4.72 1.95
C ILE A 55 2.63 -4.24 2.32
N ARG A 56 2.85 -3.85 3.58
CA ARG A 56 4.17 -3.43 4.04
C ARG A 56 5.14 -4.60 4.03
N GLU A 57 4.71 -5.77 4.48
CA GLU A 57 5.51 -7.00 4.43
C GLU A 57 5.86 -7.41 3.00
N PHE A 58 4.93 -7.28 2.05
CA PHE A 58 5.21 -7.46 0.63
C PHE A 58 6.39 -6.58 0.16
N PHE A 59 6.42 -5.31 0.56
CA PHE A 59 7.51 -4.40 0.22
C PHE A 59 8.83 -4.69 0.95
N VAL A 60 8.77 -5.19 2.19
CA VAL A 60 9.96 -5.66 2.94
C VAL A 60 10.61 -6.84 2.23
N ASN A 61 9.79 -7.77 1.72
CA ASN A 61 10.25 -9.00 1.08
C ASN A 61 10.60 -8.85 -0.42
N CYS A 62 10.41 -7.67 -1.01
CA CYS A 62 10.73 -7.38 -2.42
C CYS A 62 11.63 -6.14 -2.61
N PRO A 63 12.84 -6.08 -2.01
CA PRO A 63 13.64 -4.85 -1.96
C PRO A 63 14.35 -4.45 -3.27
N ASP A 64 14.55 -5.38 -4.22
CA ASP A 64 15.53 -5.22 -5.31
C ASP A 64 14.94 -4.98 -6.72
N LEU A 65 13.65 -4.62 -6.82
CA LEU A 65 13.05 -4.26 -8.10
C LEU A 65 12.85 -2.74 -8.23
N PRO A 66 13.35 -2.09 -9.30
CA PRO A 66 13.17 -0.65 -9.53
C PRO A 66 11.70 -0.20 -9.51
N LYS A 67 10.80 -1.01 -10.09
CA LYS A 67 9.35 -0.74 -10.10
C LYS A 67 8.74 -0.77 -8.70
N VAL A 68 9.25 -1.66 -7.84
CA VAL A 68 8.81 -1.74 -6.43
C VAL A 68 9.23 -0.49 -5.68
N ARG A 69 10.47 0.01 -5.92
CA ARG A 69 10.92 1.28 -5.34
C ARG A 69 10.07 2.47 -5.77
N HIS A 70 9.71 2.53 -7.05
CA HIS A 70 8.81 3.57 -7.55
C HIS A 70 7.44 3.52 -6.85
N ASP A 71 6.86 2.32 -6.70
CA ASP A 71 5.58 2.15 -6.02
C ASP A 71 5.63 2.58 -4.54
N LEU A 72 6.75 2.38 -3.85
CA LEU A 72 6.93 2.94 -2.50
C LEU A 72 7.01 4.46 -2.48
N VAL A 73 7.65 5.08 -3.45
CA VAL A 73 7.71 6.54 -3.55
C VAL A 73 6.29 7.12 -3.71
N VAL A 74 5.42 6.43 -4.45
CA VAL A 74 4.00 6.81 -4.55
C VAL A 74 3.30 6.79 -3.19
N ILE A 75 3.62 5.81 -2.33
CA ILE A 75 3.05 5.68 -0.98
C ILE A 75 3.65 6.73 -0.01
N GLU A 76 4.97 6.94 -0.09
CA GLU A 76 5.71 7.94 0.70
C GLU A 76 5.30 9.38 0.35
N GLY A 77 5.00 9.66 -0.92
CA GLY A 77 4.61 10.98 -1.40
C GLY A 77 3.24 11.46 -0.91
N VAL A 78 2.48 10.62 -0.21
CA VAL A 78 1.19 11.01 0.40
C VAL A 78 1.45 11.78 1.69
N SER A 79 1.22 13.09 1.65
CA SER A 79 1.20 13.95 2.85
C SER A 79 -0.18 13.95 3.50
N SER A 80 -0.26 14.14 4.82
CA SER A 80 -1.50 14.17 5.61
C SER A 80 -2.43 15.36 5.32
N ALA A 81 -2.21 16.12 4.25
CA ALA A 81 -2.93 17.35 3.91
C ALA A 81 -3.85 17.24 2.67
N ASP A 82 -3.95 16.07 2.04
CA ASP A 82 -4.86 15.77 0.92
C ASP A 82 -6.08 14.95 1.35
#